data_AF-A0A7C6SRY9-F1
#
_entry.id   AF-A0A7C6SRY9-F1
#
_cell.length_a   1.000
_cell.length_b   1.000
_cell.length_c   1.000
_cell.angle_alpha   90.00
_cell.angle_beta   90.00
_cell.angle_gamma   90.00
#
_symmetry.space_group_name_H-M   'P 1'
#
loop_
_entity.id
_entity.type
_entity.pdbx_description
1 polymer ?
#
loop_
_entity_poly.entity_id
_entity_poly.type
_entity_poly.pdbx_seq_one_letter_code
_entity_poly.pdbx_strand_id
1 'polypeptide(L)' 'WRFKITGTKSWPSAQVTAGGVGTDQIDPFTMESALVKGLYFSGEILDIDGACGGFNLQWAWSSGYLAGISAAN' A
#
# COMPACT_ATOMS: atom_id res chain seq x y z
N TRP A 1 10.35 31.65 13.72
CA TRP A 1 8.92 32.02 13.57
C TRP A 1 8.06 30.96 14.23
N ARG A 2 6.87 31.29 14.75
CA ARG A 2 5.92 30.31 15.30
C ARG A 2 4.59 30.43 14.55
N PHE A 3 4.02 29.30 14.15
CA PHE A 3 2.73 29.22 13.46
C PHE A 3 1.71 28.49 14.33
N LYS A 4 0.46 28.97 14.31
CA LYS A 4 -0.67 28.26 14.93
C LYS A 4 -1.19 27.21 13.94
N ILE A 5 -1.08 25.94 14.29
CA ILE A 5 -1.63 24.83 13.50
C ILE A 5 -3.14 24.71 13.76
N THR A 6 -3.93 24.62 12.70
CA THR A 6 -5.40 24.52 12.77
C THR A 6 -5.94 23.16 12.34
N GLY A 7 -5.13 22.32 11.70
CA GLY A 7 -5.51 20.98 11.24
C GLY A 7 -4.72 20.56 10.00
N THR A 8 -5.14 19.43 9.42
CA THR A 8 -4.66 18.92 8.13
C THR A 8 -5.60 19.34 6.99
N LYS A 9 -5.17 19.19 5.74
CA LYS A 9 -6.05 19.31 4.58
C LYS A 9 -6.93 18.06 4.43
N SER A 10 -8.03 18.20 3.72
CA SER A 10 -8.92 17.09 3.35
C SER A 10 -8.30 16.18 2.29
N TRP A 11 -8.91 15.01 2.10
CA TRP A 11 -8.51 13.95 1.15
C TRP A 11 -8.10 14.40 -0.26
N PRO A 12 -8.77 15.35 -0.94
CA PRO A 12 -8.34 15.81 -2.27
C PRO A 12 -6.92 16.41 -2.31
N SER A 13 -6.34 16.74 -1.16
CA SER A 13 -4.96 17.22 -1.04
C SER A 13 -3.99 16.17 -0.49
N ALA A 14 -4.48 14.97 -0.15
CA ALA A 14 -3.63 13.88 0.31
C ALA A 14 -2.87 13.28 -0.88
N GLN A 15 -1.61 12.91 -0.66
CA GLN A 15 -0.77 12.27 -1.68
C GLN A 15 -0.79 10.74 -1.59
N VAL A 16 -1.14 10.20 -0.42
CA VAL A 16 -1.18 8.78 -0.09
C VAL A 16 -2.22 8.55 0.99
N THR A 17 -2.75 7.34 1.05
CA THR A 17 -3.61 6.84 2.12
C THR A 17 -2.78 6.05 3.13
N ALA A 18 -2.88 6.39 4.42
CA ALA A 18 -2.38 5.53 5.50
C ALA A 18 -3.50 4.57 5.93
N GLY A 19 -3.18 3.29 6.15
CA GLY A 19 -4.17 2.23 6.33
C GLY A 19 -4.39 1.40 5.06
N GLY A 20 -5.24 0.38 5.14
CA GLY A 20 -5.58 -0.48 4.01
C GLY A 20 -5.96 -1.89 4.44
N VAL A 21 -5.80 -2.85 3.55
CA VAL A 21 -5.88 -4.29 3.89
C VAL A 21 -4.70 -4.66 4.77
N GLY A 22 -4.99 -5.28 5.91
CA GLY A 22 -3.98 -5.68 6.90
C GLY A 22 -2.93 -6.61 6.30
N THR A 23 -1.66 -6.25 6.47
CA THR A 23 -0.52 -7.02 5.93
C THR A 23 -0.34 -8.38 6.59
N ASP A 24 -0.92 -8.58 7.78
CA ASP A 24 -1.01 -9.88 8.48
C ASP A 24 -1.89 -10.90 7.75
N GLN A 25 -2.75 -10.44 6.83
CA GLN A 25 -3.66 -11.28 6.04
C GLN A 25 -3.14 -11.56 4.63
N ILE A 26 -1.89 -11.19 4.34
CA ILE A 26 -1.27 -11.30 3.02
C ILE A 26 0.02 -12.11 3.14
N ASP A 27 0.20 -13.08 2.26
CA ASP A 27 1.47 -13.80 2.17
C ASP A 27 2.55 -12.86 1.60
N PRO A 28 3.63 -12.56 2.35
CA PRO A 28 4.62 -11.58 1.93
C PRO A 28 5.50 -12.04 0.74
N PHE A 29 5.48 -13.32 0.39
CA PHE A 29 6.26 -13.89 -0.71
C PHE A 29 5.46 -14.08 -1.99
N THR A 30 4.12 -13.97 -1.93
CA THR A 30 3.26 -14.14 -3.11
C THR A 30 2.26 -13.03 -3.32
N MET A 31 2.02 -12.21 -2.28
CA MET A 31 0.93 -11.25 -2.20
C MET A 31 -0.47 -11.87 -2.28
N GLU A 32 -0.59 -13.19 -2.11
CA GLU A 32 -1.88 -13.89 -2.05
C GLU A 32 -2.56 -13.61 -0.70
N SER A 33 -3.89 -13.52 -0.72
CA SER A 33 -4.70 -13.50 0.50
C SER A 33 -4.52 -14.79 1.30
N ALA A 34 -4.30 -14.65 2.60
CA ALA A 34 -4.33 -15.77 3.53
C ALA A 34 -5.74 -16.37 3.70
N LEU A 35 -6.79 -15.63 3.33
CA LEU A 35 -8.19 -16.00 3.54
C LEU A 35 -8.85 -16.59 2.28
N VAL A 36 -8.45 -16.13 1.09
CA VAL A 36 -9.09 -16.50 -0.18
C VAL A 36 -8.03 -16.89 -1.19
N LYS A 37 -8.02 -18.16 -1.59
CA LYS A 37 -7.09 -18.67 -2.61
C LYS A 37 -7.36 -18.08 -3.99
N GLY A 38 -6.29 -17.72 -4.69
CA GLY A 38 -6.33 -17.07 -6.00
C GLY A 38 -6.67 -15.57 -5.97
N LEU A 39 -6.80 -14.96 -4.79
CA LEU A 39 -7.01 -13.52 -4.63
C LEU A 39 -5.70 -12.85 -4.20
N TYR A 40 -5.26 -11.83 -4.93
CA TYR A 40 -3.99 -11.14 -4.70
C TYR A 40 -4.21 -9.63 -4.53
N PHE A 41 -3.35 -9.00 -3.75
CA PHE A 41 -3.38 -7.56 -3.48
C PHE A 41 -2.01 -6.94 -3.72
N SER A 42 -1.97 -5.68 -4.17
CA SER A 42 -0.69 -4.98 -4.39
C SER A 42 -0.88 -3.47 -4.34
N GLY A 43 0.20 -2.74 -4.07
CA GLY A 43 0.20 -1.27 -4.06
C GLY A 43 -0.52 -0.66 -2.86
N GLU A 44 -1.06 0.54 -3.06
CA GLU A 44 -1.60 1.42 -2.00
C GLU A 44 -2.87 0.87 -1.33
N ILE A 45 -3.47 -0.21 -1.84
CA ILE A 45 -4.63 -0.84 -1.17
C ILE A 45 -4.24 -1.59 0.11
N LEU A 46 -2.97 -1.97 0.22
CA LEU A 46 -2.39 -2.63 1.38
C LEU A 46 -2.04 -1.58 2.44
N ASP A 47 -2.09 -1.97 3.72
CA ASP A 47 -1.71 -1.12 4.86
C ASP A 47 -0.19 -0.88 4.92
N ILE A 48 0.32 -0.18 3.89
CA ILE A 48 1.71 0.20 3.68
C ILE A 48 1.73 1.58 3.02
N ASP A 49 2.19 2.57 3.77
CA ASP A 49 2.47 3.92 3.27
C ASP A 49 3.91 4.34 3.59
N GLY A 50 4.54 4.99 2.61
CA GLY A 50 5.90 5.51 2.70
C GLY A 50 5.94 7.03 2.71
N ALA A 51 7.08 7.58 3.13
CA ALA A 51 7.36 9.01 3.00
C ALA A 51 7.35 9.45 1.52
N CYS A 52 7.21 10.75 1.28
CA CYS A 52 7.42 11.31 -0.06
C CYS A 52 8.88 11.10 -0.51
N GLY A 53 9.09 10.91 -1.81
CA GLY A 53 10.42 10.61 -2.36
C GLY A 53 10.50 9.34 -3.21
N GLY A 54 9.36 8.77 -3.62
CA GLY A 54 9.30 7.62 -4.53
C GLY A 54 9.04 6.27 -3.84
N PHE A 55 9.00 6.22 -2.51
CA PHE A 55 8.80 4.98 -1.75
C PHE A 55 7.45 4.30 -2.03
N ASN A 56 6.35 5.07 -2.11
CA ASN A 56 5.03 4.51 -2.45
C ASN A 56 4.98 3.92 -3.87
N LEU A 57 5.64 4.58 -4.82
CA LEU A 57 5.75 4.05 -6.18
C LEU A 57 6.61 2.79 -6.21
N GLN A 58 7.76 2.80 -5.54
CA GLN A 58 8.61 1.60 -5.40
C GLN A 58 7.82 0.43 -4.81
N TRP A 59 7.03 0.67 -3.76
CA TRP A 59 6.14 -0.34 -3.18
C TRP A 59 5.12 -0.87 -4.19
N ALA A 60 4.45 0.02 -4.92
CA ALA A 60 3.49 -0.37 -5.94
C ALA A 60 4.13 -1.24 -7.03
N TRP A 61 5.35 -0.92 -7.47
CA TRP A 61 6.08 -1.70 -8.48
C TRP A 61 6.51 -3.07 -7.95
N SER A 62 7.14 -3.11 -6.77
CA SER A 62 7.65 -4.36 -6.19
C SER A 62 6.53 -5.33 -5.84
N SER A 63 5.47 -4.86 -5.17
CA SER A 63 4.32 -5.70 -4.81
C SER A 63 3.52 -6.14 -6.03
N GLY A 64 3.31 -5.24 -7.01
CA GLY A 64 2.61 -5.56 -8.26
C GLY A 64 3.34 -6.60 -9.10
N TYR A 65 4.68 -6.52 -9.19
CA TYR A 65 5.50 -7.54 -9.85
C TYR A 65 5.32 -8.90 -9.18
N LEU A 66 5.45 -8.96 -7.85
CA LEU A 66 5.36 -10.20 -7.09
C LEU A 66 3.97 -10.84 -7.20
N ALA A 67 2.90 -10.05 -7.00
CA ALA A 67 1.53 -10.50 -7.16
C ALA A 67 1.28 -11.04 -8.57
N GLY A 68 1.75 -10.34 -9.60
CA GLY A 68 1.58 -10.74 -11.00
C GLY A 68 2.26 -12.07 -11.33
N ILE A 69 3.52 -12.28 -10.91
CA ILE A 69 4.21 -13.55 -11.15
C ILE A 69 3.60 -14.69 -10.33
N SER A 70 3.14 -14.43 -9.10
CA SER A 70 2.55 -15.44 -8.23
C SER A 70 1.14 -15.85 -8.66
N ALA A 71 0.37 -14.94 -9.26
CA ALA A 71 -0.96 -15.23 -9.78
C ALA A 71 -0.95 -15.98 -11.12
N ALA A 72 0.17 -15.96 -11.85
CA ALA A 72 0.32 -16.60 -13.15
C ALA A 72 0.88 -18.03 -13.10
N ASN A 73 1.39 -18.47 -11.93
CA ASN A 73 1.86 -19.84 -11.69
C ASN A 73 0.71 -20.76 -11.30
#